data_AF-A0A5S9MM68-F1
#
_entry.id   AF-A0A5S9MM68-F1
#
_cell.length_a   1.000
_cell.length_b   1.000
_cell.length_c   1.000
_cell.angle_alpha   90.00
_cell.angle_beta   90.00
_cell.angle_gamma   90.00
#
_symmetry.space_group_name_H-M   'P 1'
#
loop_
_entity.id
_entity.type
_entity.pdbx_description
1 polymer ?
#
loop_
_entity_poly.entity_id
_entity_poly.type
_entity_poly.pdbx_seq_one_letter_code
_entity_poly.pdbx_strand_id
1 'polypeptide(L)' 'MLQGLNHLTLAVSDLASSLAFYQQLPGMRLHASWDSGAYLSCGALWLCLSLDEQRR' A
#
# COMPACT_ATOMS: atom_id res chain seq x y z
N MET A 1 13.09 20.76 -9.36
CA MET A 1 12.58 19.96 -10.49
C MET A 1 12.08 18.63 -9.94
N LEU A 2 10.87 18.20 -10.33
CA LEU A 2 10.33 16.89 -9.90
C LEU A 2 11.02 15.77 -10.70
N GLN A 3 11.34 14.65 -10.05
CA GLN A 3 12.08 13.53 -10.66
C GLN A 3 11.19 12.35 -11.08
N GLY A 4 9.92 12.34 -10.66
CA GLY A 4 8.98 11.26 -10.94
C GLY A 4 8.02 11.01 -9.77
N LEU A 5 7.34 9.87 -9.80
CA LEU A 5 6.50 9.42 -8.69
C LEU A 5 7.37 8.91 -7.55
N ASN A 6 7.20 9.45 -6.35
CA ASN A 6 7.91 8.98 -5.17
C ASN A 6 7.20 7.77 -4.52
N HIS A 7 5.90 7.90 -4.26
CA HIS A 7 5.05 6.83 -3.77
C HIS A 7 3.59 7.10 -4.14
N LEU A 8 2.76 6.05 -4.09
CA LEU A 8 1.31 6.12 -4.18
C LEU A 8 0.71 5.73 -2.84
N THR A 9 -0.13 6.58 -2.26
CA THR A 9 -0.86 6.28 -1.01
C THR A 9 -2.33 6.07 -1.30
N LEU A 10 -2.86 4.92 -0.91
CA LEU A 10 -4.28 4.59 -1.03
C LEU A 10 -4.89 4.48 0.37
N ALA A 11 -5.92 5.29 0.62
CA ALA A 11 -6.75 5.12 1.81
C ALA A 11 -7.66 3.89 1.64
N VAL A 12 -7.58 2.96 2.60
CA VAL A 12 -8.29 1.67 2.64
C VAL A 12 -9.18 1.57 3.88
N SER A 13 -10.33 0.91 3.78
CA SER A 13 -11.28 0.73 4.89
C SER A 13 -11.01 -0.50 5.75
N ASP A 14 -10.41 -1.54 5.16
CA ASP A 14 -9.95 -2.75 5.84
C ASP A 14 -8.53 -3.06 5.39
N LEU A 15 -7.58 -2.91 6.32
CA LEU A 15 -6.16 -3.09 6.03
C LEU A 15 -5.84 -4.55 5.71
N ALA A 16 -6.36 -5.51 6.48
CA ALA A 16 -6.05 -6.92 6.32
C ALA A 16 -6.53 -7.46 4.95
N SER A 17 -7.77 -7.12 4.58
CA SER A 17 -8.35 -7.44 3.27
C SER A 17 -7.55 -6.82 2.13
N SER A 18 -7.15 -5.55 2.27
CA SER A 18 -6.36 -4.85 1.26
C SER A 18 -4.96 -5.44 1.11
N LEU A 19 -4.28 -5.81 2.20
CA LEU A 19 -2.99 -6.50 2.14
C LEU A 19 -3.13 -7.84 1.44
N ALA A 20 -4.13 -8.65 1.80
CA ALA A 20 -4.37 -9.95 1.17
C ALA A 20 -4.56 -9.80 -0.35
N PHE A 21 -5.33 -8.80 -0.79
CA PHE A 21 -5.51 -8.48 -2.21
C PHE A 21 -4.17 -8.16 -2.89
N TYR A 22 -3.41 -7.20 -2.35
CA TYR A 22 -2.17 -6.78 -3.01
C TYR A 22 -1.07 -7.85 -2.96
N GLN A 23 -0.97 -8.65 -1.89
CA GLN A 23 0.04 -9.72 -1.82
C GLN A 23 -0.22 -10.88 -2.78
N GLN A 24 -1.46 -11.08 -3.24
CA GLN A 24 -1.78 -12.10 -4.24
C GLN A 24 -1.37 -11.69 -5.67
N LEU A 25 -1.12 -10.41 -5.91
CA LEU A 25 -0.68 -9.93 -7.22
C LEU A 25 0.81 -10.26 -7.44
N PRO A 26 1.18 -10.92 -8.56
CA PRO A 26 2.57 -11.19 -8.88
C PRO A 26 3.42 -9.91 -8.91
N GLY A 27 4.57 -9.94 -8.25
CA GLY A 27 5.51 -8.81 -8.18
C GLY A 27 5.25 -7.81 -7.06
N MET A 28 4.12 -7.89 -6.36
CA MET A 28 3.90 -7.12 -5.13
C MET A 28 4.68 -7.74 -3.97
N ARG A 29 5.56 -6.95 -3.36
CA ARG A 29 6.36 -7.36 -2.20
C ARG A 29 5.98 -6.51 -0.99
N LEU A 30 5.49 -7.14 0.06
CA LEU A 30 5.31 -6.51 1.37
C LEU A 30 6.69 -6.29 2.03
N HIS A 31 6.93 -5.09 2.55
CA HIS A 31 8.15 -4.74 3.30
C HIS A 31 7.86 -4.53 4.79
N ALA A 32 6.76 -3.85 5.11
CA ALA A 32 6.35 -3.58 6.48
C ALA A 32 4.83 -3.43 6.58
N SER A 33 4.29 -3.75 7.75
CA SER A 33 2.89 -3.54 8.11
C SER A 33 2.80 -3.14 9.59
N TRP A 34 1.86 -2.25 9.90
CA TRP A 34 1.51 -1.81 11.26
C TRP A 34 0.00 -1.62 11.35
N ASP A 35 -0.52 -1.29 12.53
CA ASP A 35 -1.97 -1.29 12.83
C ASP A 35 -2.80 -0.44 11.86
N SER A 36 -2.23 0.63 11.33
CA SER A 36 -2.91 1.60 10.46
C SER A 36 -2.33 1.70 9.05
N GLY A 37 -1.47 0.77 8.62
CA GLY A 37 -0.96 0.81 7.27
C GLY A 37 0.07 -0.24 6.89
N ALA A 38 0.50 -0.19 5.64
CA ALA A 38 1.54 -1.07 5.11
C ALA A 38 2.30 -0.44 3.94
N TYR A 39 3.56 -0.87 3.79
CA TYR A 39 4.39 -0.54 2.65
C TYR A 39 4.68 -1.76 1.80
N LEU A 40 4.39 -1.63 0.50
CA LEU A 40 4.67 -2.62 -0.51
C LEU A 40 5.48 -1.99 -1.66
N SER A 41 6.18 -2.83 -2.42
CA SER A 41 6.79 -2.44 -3.69
C SER A 41 6.30 -3.28 -4.87
N CYS A 42 6.27 -2.69 -6.05
CA CYS A 42 6.14 -3.38 -7.34
C CYS A 42 7.16 -2.79 -8.34
N GLY A 43 8.29 -3.46 -8.53
CA GLY A 43 9.43 -2.85 -9.20
C GLY A 43 9.86 -1.56 -8.49
N ALA A 44 9.85 -0.43 -9.20
CA ALA A 44 10.18 0.88 -8.64
C ALA A 44 9.02 1.58 -7.91
N LEU A 45 7.79 1.07 -8.02
CA LEU A 45 6.64 1.66 -7.33
C LEU A 45 6.75 1.39 -5.83
N TRP A 46 6.68 2.45 -5.02
CA TRP A 46 6.40 2.38 -3.59
C TRP A 46 4.90 2.61 -3.36
N LEU A 47 4.21 1.58 -2.88
CA LEU A 47 2.81 1.63 -2.49
C LEU A 47 2.67 1.73 -0.97
N CYS A 48 1.89 2.70 -0.51
CA CYS A 48 1.42 2.84 0.86
C CYS A 48 -0.07 2.53 0.93
N LEU A 49 -0.45 1.61 1.80
CA LEU A 49 -1.83 1.43 2.23
C LEU A 49 -1.99 2.16 3.57
N SER A 50 -2.93 3.09 3.64
CA SER A 50 -3.23 3.84 4.86
C SER A 50 -4.66 3.51 5.29
N LEU A 51 -4.82 2.92 6.47
CA LEU A 51 -6.15 2.68 7.03
C LEU A 51 -6.81 4.04 7.29
N ASP A 52 -8.04 4.20 6.79
CA ASP A 52 -8.82 5.42 6.92
C ASP A 52 -10.26 5.07 7.29
N GLU A 53 -10.65 5.46 8.49
CA GLU A 53 -11.99 5.17 9.05
C GLU A 53 -13.11 5.90 8.30
N GLN A 54 -12.80 6.97 7.55
CA GLN A 54 -13.77 7.72 6.74
C GLN A 54 -14.18 6.98 5.46
N ARG A 55 -13.52 5.86 5.13
CA ARG A 55 -13.78 5.02 3.94
C ARG A 55 -14.81 3.90 4.17
N ARG A 56 -15.48 3.87 5.34
CA ARG A 56 -16.51 2.87 5.67
C ARG A 56 -17.83 3.13 4.95
#